data_AF-A0A087TMI2-F1
#
_entry.id   AF-A0A087TMI2-F1
#
_cell.length_a   1.000
_cell.length_b   1.000
_cell.length_c   1.000
_cell.angle_alpha   90.00
_cell.angle_beta   90.00
_cell.angle_gamma   90.00
#
_symmetry.space_group_name_H-M   'P 1'
#
loop_
_entity.id
_entity.type
_entity.pdbx_description
1 polymer ?
#
loop_
_entity_poly.entity_id
_entity_poly.type
_entity_poly.pdbx_seq_one_letter_code
_entity_poly.pdbx_strand_id
1 'polypeptide(L)' 'MVVDLDFSKKPMRICLQAEQPNFIFRHNVRKTETIPGSKHLIKTLKRRSIHFPGRSFNLHKKNSDSCKELLFPKKEASFW' A
#
# COMPACT_ATOMS: atom_id res chain seq x y z
N MET A 1 7.52 4.11 -0.74
CA MET A 1 7.87 5.14 -1.74
C MET A 1 9.02 4.58 -2.54
N VAL A 2 8.84 4.50 -3.86
CA VAL A 2 9.82 3.94 -4.79
C VAL A 2 10.24 5.03 -5.77
N VAL A 3 11.52 5.05 -6.15
CA VAL A 3 12.10 6.04 -7.06
C VAL A 3 12.94 5.32 -8.10
N ASP A 4 12.53 5.41 -9.36
CA ASP A 4 13.25 4.86 -10.51
C ASP A 4 13.89 6.01 -11.30
N LEU A 5 15.16 5.83 -11.66
CA LEU A 5 15.99 6.85 -12.32
C LEU A 5 16.65 6.28 -13.57
N ASP A 6 16.60 7.03 -14.67
CA ASP A 6 17.39 6.76 -15.87
C ASP A 6 18.26 7.97 -16.22
N PHE A 7 19.56 7.73 -16.16
CA PHE A 7 20.63 8.71 -16.39
C PHE A 7 21.14 8.73 -17.83
N SER A 8 20.63 7.85 -18.70
CA SER A 8 21.19 7.63 -20.04
C SER A 8 21.02 8.82 -20.99
N LYS A 9 19.99 9.65 -20.77
CA LYS A 9 19.67 10.83 -21.60
C LYS A 9 19.44 12.06 -20.72
N LYS A 10 19.78 13.25 -21.23
CA LYS A 10 19.47 14.55 -20.60
C LYS A 10 18.23 15.17 -21.25
N PRO A 11 17.29 15.77 -20.47
CA PRO A 11 17.21 15.74 -19.01
C PRO A 11 16.92 14.33 -18.48
N MET A 12 17.42 14.04 -17.27
CA MET A 12 17.27 12.72 -16.63
C MET A 12 15.80 12.38 -16.46
N ARG A 13 15.45 11.11 -16.68
CA ARG A 13 14.08 10.62 -16.50
C ARG A 13 13.91 10.11 -15.08
N ILE A 14 12.84 10.52 -14.42
CA ILE A 14 12.56 10.22 -13.01
C ILE A 14 11.12 9.70 -12.92
N CYS A 15 10.94 8.55 -12.27
CA CYS A 15 9.63 8.04 -11.90
C CYS A 15 9.54 7.89 -10.38
N LEU A 16 8.61 8.62 -9.78
CA LEU A 16 8.28 8.57 -8.37
C LEU A 16 6.97 7.79 -8.18
N GLN A 17 6.97 6.84 -7.25
CA GLN A 17 5.80 6.04 -6.93
C GLN A 17 5.46 6.16 -5.43
N ALA A 18 4.31 6.76 -5.15
CA ALA A 18 3.73 6.81 -3.81
C ALA A 18 2.73 5.65 -3.67
N GLU A 19 3.19 4.56 -3.07
CA GLU A 19 2.37 3.36 -2.82
C GLU A 19 2.07 3.20 -1.33
N GLN A 20 0.84 2.78 -1.05
CA GLN A 20 0.39 2.27 0.23
C GLN A 20 0.32 0.74 0.12
N PRO A 21 1.02 -0.01 1.00
CA PRO A 21 1.00 -1.46 0.95
C PRO A 21 -0.36 -2.03 1.39
N ASN A 22 -0.61 -3.28 1.01
CA ASN A 22 -1.72 -4.07 1.55
C ASN A 22 -1.55 -4.20 3.06
N PHE A 23 -2.63 -4.00 3.82
CA PHE A 23 -2.59 -4.26 5.25
C PHE A 23 -3.90 -4.87 5.77
N ILE A 24 -3.79 -5.54 6.91
CA ILE A 24 -4.94 -6.17 7.58
C ILE A 24 -5.18 -5.40 8.87
N PHE A 25 -6.33 -4.73 8.96
CA PHE A 25 -6.76 -4.08 10.18
C PHE A 25 -7.42 -5.11 11.10
N ARG A 26 -6.91 -5.23 12.33
CA ARG A 26 -7.42 -6.16 13.33
C ARG A 26 -7.98 -5.37 14.50
N HIS A 27 -9.28 -5.53 14.75
CA HIS A 27 -9.98 -4.89 15.85
C HIS A 27 -10.53 -5.94 16.81
N ASN A 28 -9.97 -6.00 18.02
CA ASN A 28 -10.31 -6.97 19.04
C ASN A 28 -10.91 -6.26 20.25
N VAL A 29 -12.18 -6.55 20.57
CA VAL A 29 -12.87 -5.99 21.73
C VAL A 29 -12.98 -7.07 22.80
N ARG A 30 -12.42 -6.80 23.98
CA ARG A 30 -12.55 -7.65 25.16
C ARG A 30 -13.51 -7.03 26.16
N LYS A 31 -14.43 -7.83 26.67
CA LYS A 31 -15.32 -7.49 27.77
C LYS A 31 -15.03 -8.47 28.92
N THR A 32 -14.96 -7.97 30.13
CA THR A 32 -14.81 -8.79 31.33
C THR A 32 -15.80 -8.32 32.37
N GLU A 33 -16.59 -9.24 32.90
CA GLU A 33 -17.64 -8.97 33.88
C GLU A 33 -17.48 -9.90 35.07
N THR A 34 -17.67 -9.39 36.27
CA THR A 34 -17.55 -10.13 37.53
C THR A 34 -18.91 -10.24 38.17
N ILE A 35 -19.28 -11.42 38.67
CA ILE A 35 -20.55 -11.61 39.39
C ILE A 35 -20.34 -11.22 40.85
N PRO A 36 -21.03 -10.19 41.39
CA PRO A 36 -20.88 -9.75 42.77
C PRO A 36 -21.08 -10.91 43.77
N GLY A 37 -20.20 -11.03 44.76
CA GLY A 37 -20.29 -12.08 45.78
C GLY A 37 -19.79 -13.47 45.35
N SER A 38 -19.38 -13.67 44.10
CA SER A 38 -18.75 -14.91 43.64
C SER A 38 -17.33 -14.68 43.11
N LYS A 39 -16.56 -15.76 42.97
CA LYS A 39 -15.26 -15.75 42.26
C LYS A 39 -15.41 -15.91 40.74
N HIS A 40 -16.62 -15.89 40.20
CA HIS A 40 -16.86 -16.09 38.77
C HIS A 40 -16.60 -14.83 37.95
N LEU A 41 -15.98 -15.05 36.79
CA LEU A 41 -15.58 -14.00 35.86
C LEU A 41 -15.95 -14.41 34.43
N ILE A 42 -16.79 -13.60 33.80
CA ILE A 42 -17.25 -13.78 32.42
C ILE A 42 -16.30 -12.99 31.51
N LYS A 43 -15.68 -13.67 30.55
CA LYS A 43 -14.79 -13.06 29.55
C LYS A 43 -15.38 -13.24 28.15
N THR A 44 -15.60 -12.14 27.45
CA THR A 44 -16.10 -12.15 26.07
C THR A 44 -15.09 -11.45 25.17
N LEU A 45 -14.75 -12.08 24.04
CA LEU A 45 -13.84 -11.53 23.04
C LEU A 45 -14.53 -11.49 21.68
N LYS A 46 -14.67 -10.30 21.10
CA LYS A 46 -15.12 -10.09 19.73
C LYS A 46 -13.92 -9.71 18.86
N ARG A 47 -13.62 -10.52 17.84
CA ARG A 47 -12.54 -10.28 16.87
C ARG A 47 -13.13 -9.82 15.54
N ARG A 48 -12.58 -8.77 14.95
CA ARG A 48 -12.90 -8.29 13.60
C ARG A 48 -11.61 -8.10 12.81
N SER A 49 -11.60 -8.55 11.57
CA SER A 49 -10.49 -8.31 10.63
C SER A 49 -11.03 -7.75 9.33
N ILE A 50 -10.41 -6.67 8.86
CA ILE A 50 -10.76 -6.01 7.61
C ILE A 50 -9.50 -5.97 6.74
N HIS A 51 -9.60 -6.45 5.51
CA HIS A 51 -8.52 -6.34 4.53
C HIS A 51 -8.60 -4.97 3.86
N PHE A 52 -7.50 -4.22 3.92
CA PHE A 52 -7.34 -2.96 3.22
C PHE A 52 -6.39 -3.17 2.04
N PRO A 53 -6.90 -3.08 0.80
CA PRO A 53 -6.06 -3.22 -0.37
C PRO A 53 -5.11 -2.03 -0.48
N GLY A 54 -3.91 -2.31 -0.95
CA GLY A 54 -2.89 -1.32 -1.26
C GLY A 54 -3.33 -0.43 -2.41
N ARG A 55 -2.83 0.80 -2.42
CA ARG A 55 -3.21 1.83 -3.39
C ARG A 55 -1.99 2.62 -3.79
N SER A 56 -1.94 3.03 -5.05
CA SER A 56 -0.98 4.01 -5.54
C SER A 56 -1.64 5.37 -5.67
N PHE A 57 -0.90 6.44 -5.40
CA PHE A 57 -1.38 7.81 -5.50
C PHE A 57 -0.79 8.50 -6.72
N ASN A 58 -1.63 9.25 -7.43
CA ASN A 58 -1.19 10.09 -8.53
C ASN A 58 -0.41 11.29 -7.99
N LEU A 59 0.79 11.48 -8.50
CA LEU A 59 1.58 12.69 -8.28
C LEU A 59 1.25 13.73 -9.38
N HIS A 60 2.22 14.54 -9.78
CA HIS A 60 2.06 15.51 -10.85
C HIS A 60 2.14 14.87 -12.24
N LYS A 61 1.51 15.49 -13.25
CA LYS A 61 1.39 14.94 -14.61
C LYS A 61 2.74 14.55 -15.24
N LYS A 62 3.78 15.38 -15.09
CA LYS A 62 5.12 15.08 -15.65
C LYS A 62 5.73 13.80 -15.07
N ASN A 63 5.48 13.51 -13.79
CA ASN A 63 5.89 12.24 -13.19
C ASN A 63 5.13 11.06 -13.79
N SER A 64 3.81 11.19 -13.94
CA SER A 64 2.99 10.12 -14.54
C SER A 64 3.42 9.82 -15.98
N ASP A 65 3.78 10.85 -16.75
CA ASP A 65 4.26 10.67 -18.12
C ASP A 65 5.67 10.04 -18.14
N SER A 66 6.57 10.47 -17.25
CA SER A 66 7.92 9.87 -17.11
C SER A 66 7.86 8.40 -16.66
N CYS A 67 6.97 8.08 -15.72
CA CYS A 67 6.73 6.71 -15.26
C CYS A 67 6.18 5.81 -16.37
N LYS A 68 5.31 6.31 -17.25
CA LYS A 68 4.83 5.53 -18.40
C LYS A 68 5.97 5.16 -19.34
N GLU A 69 6.86 6.09 -19.63
CA GLU A 69 8.01 5.85 -20.50
C GLU A 69 9.02 4.86 -19.88
N LEU A 70 9.26 4.96 -18.57
CA LEU A 70 10.22 4.11 -17.85
C LEU A 70 9.70 2.70 -17.57
N LEU A 71 8.44 2.57 -17.13
CA LEU A 71 7.86 1.28 -16.72
C LEU A 71 7.31 0.48 -17.89
N PHE A 72 6.91 1.14 -18.97
CA PHE A 72 6.36 0.50 -20.17
C PHE A 72 7.14 0.94 -21.41
N PRO A 73 8.41 0.51 -21.55
CA PRO A 73 9.18 0.82 -22.75
C PRO A 73 8.45 0.27 -23.97
N LYS A 74 8.16 1.15 -24.94
CA LYS A 74 7.67 0.69 -26.25
C LYS A 74 8.75 -0.21 -26.82
N LYS A 75 8.41 -1.46 -27.19
CA LYS A 75 9.31 -2.31 -27.97
C LYS A 75 9.68 -1.51 -29.23
N GLU A 76 10.92 -1.05 -29.32
CA GLU A 76 11.47 -0.66 -30.61
C GLU A 76 11.35 -1.90 -31.50
N ALA A 77 10.61 -1.79 -32.60
CA ALA A 77 10.57 -2.84 -33.59
C ALA A 77 12.01 -3.08 -34.01
N SER A 78 12.55 -4.24 -33.64
CA SER A 78 13.86 -4.70 -34.08
C SER A 78 13.82 -4.74 -35.60
N PHE A 79 14.53 -3.81 -36.24
CA PHE A 79 14.71 -3.79 -37.67
C PHE A 79 15.83 -4.75 -38.03
N TRP A 80 15.54 -6.05 -37.91
CA TRP A 80 16.32 -7.17 -38.44
C TRP A 80 15.35 -8.29 -38.78
#